data_AF-A0A932TH34-F1
#
_entry.id   AF-A0A932TH34-F1
#
_cell.length_a   1.000
_cell.length_b   1.000
_cell.length_c   1.000
_cell.angle_alpha   90.00
_cell.angle_beta   90.00
_cell.angle_gamma   90.00
#
_symmetry.space_group_name_H-M   'P 1'
#
loop_
_entity.id
_entity.type
_entity.pdbx_description
1 polymer ?
#
loop_
_entity_poly.entity_id
_entity_poly.type
_entity_poly.pdbx_seq_one_letter_code
_entity_poly.pdbx_strand_id
1 'polypeptide(L)'
;MQLQFVRAGVFLCTQMNLFHQAKHQTVEQLEIVQGLLVRCVAEGMQDLDDSYYNELLGLIDEAKLAESWPDLKDVIEKAKTLEIDIAAWLSRMGRTTTSLDWPFSIES
;
A
#
# COMPACT_ATOMS: atom_id res chain seq x y z
N MET A 1 -12.08 -29.78 -31.06
CA MET A 1 -10.87 -28.98 -30.76
C MET A 1 -11.31 -27.55 -30.42
N GLN A 2 -11.85 -27.31 -29.21
CA GLN A 2 -12.44 -26.00 -28.83
C GLN A 2 -12.43 -25.70 -27.32
N LEU A 3 -11.55 -26.30 -26.52
CA LEU A 3 -11.56 -26.15 -25.05
C LEU A 3 -10.42 -25.28 -24.47
N GLN A 4 -9.51 -24.75 -25.29
CA GLN A 4 -8.39 -23.95 -24.78
C GLN A 4 -8.70 -22.44 -24.65
N PHE A 5 -9.68 -21.91 -25.39
CA PHE A 5 -9.97 -20.46 -25.37
C PHE A 5 -10.79 -20.00 -24.15
N VAL A 6 -11.68 -20.84 -23.61
CA VAL A 6 -12.51 -20.48 -22.45
C VAL A 6 -11.67 -20.32 -21.17
N ARG A 7 -10.63 -21.16 -21.01
CA ARG A 7 -9.72 -21.07 -19.86
C ARG A 7 -8.87 -19.79 -19.88
N ALA A 8 -8.42 -19.35 -21.05
CA ALA A 8 -7.65 -18.11 -21.18
C ALA A 8 -8.47 -16.87 -20.84
N GLY A 9 -9.74 -16.81 -21.28
CA GLY A 9 -10.63 -15.69 -20.99
C GLY A 9 -11.02 -15.57 -19.50
N VAL A 10 -11.29 -16.69 -18.83
CA VAL A 10 -11.56 -16.70 -17.38
C VAL A 10 -10.31 -16.35 -16.57
N PHE A 11 -9.13 -16.80 -17.00
CA PHE A 11 -7.87 -16.51 -16.32
C PHE A 11 -7.50 -15.02 -16.36
N LEU A 12 -7.68 -14.37 -17.53
CA LEU A 12 -7.42 -12.93 -17.71
C LEU A 12 -8.38 -12.05 -16.88
N CYS A 13 -9.69 -12.35 -16.87
CA CYS A 13 -10.66 -11.62 -16.04
C CYS A 13 -10.41 -11.80 -14.54
N THR A 14 -9.91 -12.96 -14.12
CA THR A 14 -9.60 -13.22 -12.70
C THR A 14 -8.37 -12.43 -12.26
N GLN A 15 -7.30 -12.47 -13.06
CA GLN A 15 -6.07 -11.70 -12.83
C GLN A 15 -6.32 -10.18 -12.75
N MET A 16 -7.18 -9.65 -13.62
CA MET A 16 -7.50 -8.21 -13.65
C MET A 16 -8.32 -7.78 -12.43
N ASN A 17 -9.29 -8.60 -11.98
CA ASN A 17 -10.04 -8.33 -10.74
C ASN A 17 -9.13 -8.37 -9.50
N LEU A 18 -8.21 -9.33 -9.44
CA LEU A 18 -7.24 -9.44 -8.34
C LEU A 18 -6.31 -8.23 -8.29
N PHE A 19 -5.85 -7.74 -9.45
CA PHE A 19 -5.03 -6.53 -9.53
C PHE A 19 -5.78 -5.30 -9.02
N HIS A 20 -7.01 -5.08 -9.48
CA HIS A 20 -7.82 -3.95 -9.03
C HIS A 20 -8.11 -4.02 -7.53
N GLN A 21 -8.39 -5.22 -7.00
CA GLN A 21 -8.62 -5.42 -5.57
C GLN A 21 -7.35 -5.14 -4.75
N ALA A 22 -6.20 -5.67 -5.15
CA ALA A 22 -4.93 -5.41 -4.49
C ALA A 22 -4.56 -3.93 -4.54
N LYS A 23 -4.74 -3.28 -5.70
CA LYS A 23 -4.52 -1.84 -5.87
C LYS A 23 -5.40 -1.02 -4.92
N HIS A 24 -6.68 -1.35 -4.84
CA HIS A 24 -7.61 -0.67 -3.95
C HIS A 24 -7.22 -0.85 -2.48
N GLN A 25 -6.89 -2.08 -2.08
CA GLN A 25 -6.43 -2.39 -0.73
C GLN A 25 -5.15 -1.64 -0.38
N THR A 26 -4.15 -1.60 -1.27
CA THR A 26 -2.90 -0.85 -1.04
C THR A 26 -3.17 0.64 -0.79
N VAL A 27 -4.08 1.24 -1.57
CA VAL A 27 -4.47 2.65 -1.39
C VAL A 27 -5.17 2.86 -0.04
N GLU A 28 -6.14 2.02 0.32
CA GLU A 28 -6.83 2.12 1.61
C GLU A 28 -5.86 1.98 2.79
N GLN A 29 -4.91 1.03 2.71
CA GLN A 29 -3.89 0.82 3.74
C GLN A 29 -3.00 2.05 3.90
N LEU A 30 -2.54 2.65 2.79
CA LEU A 30 -1.77 3.90 2.84
C LEU A 30 -2.59 5.05 3.45
N GLU A 31 -3.88 5.19 3.09
CA GLU A 31 -4.76 6.21 3.67
C GLU A 31 -4.98 6.01 5.19
N ILE A 32 -4.99 4.77 5.68
CA ILE A 32 -5.00 4.47 7.13
C ILE A 32 -3.74 5.02 7.81
N VAL A 33 -2.56 4.77 7.25
CA VAL A 33 -1.30 5.32 7.81
C VAL A 33 -1.32 6.84 7.78
N GLN A 34 -1.83 7.45 6.70
CA GLN A 34 -2.02 8.90 6.61
C GLN A 34 -2.86 9.43 7.78
N GLY A 35 -3.99 8.79 8.03
CA GLY A 35 -4.89 9.17 9.13
C GLY A 35 -4.22 9.05 10.51
N LEU A 36 -3.37 8.03 10.70
CA LEU A 36 -2.59 7.88 11.92
C LEU A 36 -1.54 8.99 12.08
N LEU A 37 -0.79 9.31 11.01
CA LEU A 37 0.19 10.39 11.01
C LEU A 37 -0.46 11.73 11.35
N VAL A 38 -1.56 12.09 10.67
CA VAL A 38 -2.30 13.34 10.92
C VAL A 38 -2.78 13.43 12.37
N ARG A 39 -3.26 12.32 12.95
CA ARG A 39 -3.65 12.28 14.37
C ARG A 39 -2.46 12.48 15.30
N CYS A 40 -1.34 11.85 15.03
CA CYS A 40 -0.12 12.00 15.84
C CYS A 40 0.41 13.43 15.78
N VAL A 41 0.39 14.06 14.59
CA VAL A 41 0.72 15.47 14.43
C VAL A 41 -0.24 16.38 15.19
N ALA A 42 -1.55 16.11 15.11
CA ALA A 42 -2.56 16.86 15.86
C ALA A 42 -2.42 16.72 17.39
N GLU A 43 -1.89 15.61 17.89
CA GLU A 43 -1.57 15.39 19.30
C GLU A 43 -0.26 16.09 19.75
N GLY A 44 0.42 16.80 18.84
CA GLY A 44 1.61 17.57 19.11
C GLY A 44 2.92 16.85 18.79
N MET A 45 2.89 15.71 18.11
CA MET A 45 4.10 15.05 17.62
C MET A 45 4.60 15.74 16.35
N GLN A 46 5.87 16.11 16.29
CA GLN A 46 6.43 16.71 15.07
C GLN A 46 6.91 15.62 14.12
N ASP A 47 6.28 15.56 12.94
CA ASP A 47 6.92 15.02 11.75
C ASP A 47 7.92 16.08 11.27
N LEU A 48 9.22 15.77 11.31
CA LEU A 48 10.24 16.74 10.90
C LEU A 48 10.14 16.92 9.38
N ASP A 49 9.87 18.17 8.95
CA ASP A 49 9.74 18.59 7.55
C ASP A 49 8.61 17.91 6.75
N ASP A 50 7.56 17.41 7.43
CA ASP A 50 6.46 16.66 6.80
C ASP A 50 6.97 15.49 5.92
N SER A 51 8.12 14.93 6.25
CA SER A 51 8.83 13.97 5.39
C SER A 51 8.00 12.70 5.20
N TYR A 52 7.47 12.13 6.29
CA TYR A 52 6.67 10.91 6.21
C TYR A 52 5.32 11.19 5.53
N TYR A 53 4.73 12.35 5.78
CA TYR A 53 3.48 12.75 5.14
C TYR A 53 3.62 12.90 3.62
N ASN A 54 4.67 13.57 3.16
CA ASN A 54 4.92 13.80 1.72
C ASN A 54 5.28 12.51 0.99
N GLU A 55 6.11 11.66 1.59
CA GLU A 55 6.45 10.37 1.01
C GLU A 55 5.22 9.47 0.88
N LEU A 56 4.35 9.49 1.89
CA LEU A 56 3.11 8.73 1.88
C LEU A 56 2.11 9.21 0.80
N LEU A 57 2.00 10.53 0.60
CA LEU A 57 1.22 11.08 -0.52
C LEU A 57 1.77 10.61 -1.87
N GLY A 58 3.09 10.63 -2.04
CA GLY A 58 3.75 10.10 -3.23
C GLY A 58 3.40 8.63 -3.49
N LEU A 59 3.45 7.79 -2.46
CA LEU A 59 3.10 6.37 -2.58
C LEU A 59 1.61 6.14 -2.90
N ILE A 60 0.70 6.95 -2.36
CA ILE A 60 -0.72 6.89 -2.71
C ILE A 60 -0.93 7.20 -4.19
N ASP A 61 -0.27 8.25 -4.70
CA ASP A 61 -0.35 8.62 -6.10
C ASP A 61 0.29 7.56 -7.01
N GLU A 62 1.46 7.03 -6.65
CA GLU A 62 2.09 5.91 -7.35
C GLU A 62 1.18 4.66 -7.36
N ALA A 63 0.57 4.29 -6.23
CA ALA A 63 -0.38 3.18 -6.15
C ALA A 63 -1.60 3.40 -7.06
N LYS A 64 -2.14 4.63 -7.10
CA LYS A 64 -3.28 5.01 -7.94
C LYS A 64 -2.91 5.01 -9.43
N LEU A 65 -1.67 5.32 -9.77
CA LEU A 65 -1.17 5.33 -11.14
C LEU A 65 -0.61 3.97 -11.59
N ALA A 66 -0.39 3.02 -10.69
CA ALA A 66 0.09 1.69 -11.06
C ALA A 66 -0.86 1.01 -12.06
N GLU A 67 -0.31 0.61 -13.22
CA GLU A 67 -1.05 -0.08 -14.29
C GLU A 67 -0.68 -1.57 -14.36
N SER A 68 0.37 -2.00 -13.66
CA SER A 68 0.86 -3.37 -13.67
C SER A 68 1.15 -3.92 -12.28
N TRP A 69 1.12 -5.24 -12.14
CA TRP A 69 1.50 -5.95 -10.91
C TRP A 69 2.92 -5.62 -10.43
N PRO A 70 3.96 -5.56 -11.30
CA PRO A 70 5.28 -5.10 -10.90
C PRO A 70 5.27 -3.70 -10.29
N ASP A 71 4.61 -2.72 -10.92
CA ASP A 71 4.56 -1.35 -10.40
C ASP A 71 3.88 -1.31 -9.03
N LEU A 72 2.76 -2.03 -8.89
CA LEU A 72 2.05 -2.10 -7.62
C LEU A 72 2.89 -2.81 -6.54
N LYS A 73 3.67 -3.83 -6.91
CA LYS A 73 4.57 -4.54 -5.99
C LYS A 73 5.67 -3.61 -5.48
N ASP A 74 6.28 -2.83 -6.37
CA ASP A 74 7.31 -1.86 -5.99
C ASP A 74 6.74 -0.83 -5.01
N VAL A 75 5.51 -0.35 -5.24
CA VAL A 75 4.82 0.57 -4.31
C VAL A 75 4.54 -0.09 -2.96
N ILE A 76 4.10 -1.36 -2.94
CA ILE A 76 3.88 -2.11 -1.70
C ILE A 76 5.19 -2.29 -0.92
N GLU A 77 6.31 -2.59 -1.60
CA GLU A 77 7.61 -2.73 -0.95
C GLU A 77 8.08 -1.41 -0.33
N LYS A 78 7.97 -0.29 -1.06
CA LYS A 78 8.25 1.04 -0.51
C LYS A 78 7.34 1.38 0.68
N ALA A 79 6.04 1.08 0.56
CA ALA A 79 5.06 1.33 1.61
C ALA A 79 5.37 0.56 2.91
N LYS A 80 5.83 -0.70 2.79
CA LYS A 80 6.29 -1.50 3.94
C LYS A 80 7.52 -0.90 4.61
N THR A 81 8.49 -0.42 3.82
CA THR A 81 9.66 0.27 4.38
C THR A 81 9.24 1.53 5.12
N LEU A 82 8.40 2.35 4.51
CA LEU A 82 7.88 3.57 5.13
C LEU A 82 7.09 3.27 6.41
N GLU A 83 6.29 2.21 6.42
CA GLU A 83 5.56 1.76 7.61
C GLU A 83 6.51 1.40 8.76
N ILE A 84 7.61 0.69 8.48
CA ILE A 84 8.62 0.36 9.48
C ILE A 84 9.26 1.62 10.06
N ASP A 85 9.58 2.60 9.21
CA ASP A 85 10.18 3.86 9.64
C ASP A 85 9.21 4.69 10.49
N ILE A 86 7.94 4.76 10.09
CA ILE A 86 6.87 5.41 10.87
C ILE A 86 6.66 4.68 12.19
N ALA A 87 6.68 3.35 12.20
CA ALA A 87 6.55 2.56 13.43
C ALA A 87 7.73 2.79 14.38
N ALA A 88 8.95 2.90 13.86
CA ALA A 88 10.12 3.26 14.64
C ALA A 88 10.03 4.68 15.20
N TRP A 89 9.53 5.64 14.40
CA TRP A 89 9.27 7.01 14.84
C TRP A 89 8.21 7.05 15.96
N LEU A 90 7.08 6.36 15.79
CA LEU A 90 6.02 6.28 16.81
C LEU A 90 6.50 5.59 18.09
N SER A 91 7.33 4.55 17.97
CA SER A 91 7.93 3.85 19.12
C SER A 91 8.82 4.77 19.94
N ARG A 92 9.59 5.67 19.31
CA ARG A 92 10.38 6.71 20.02
C ARG A 92 9.50 7.67 20.81
N MET A 93 8.26 7.86 20.38
CA MET A 93 7.27 8.73 21.03
C MET A 93 6.39 7.94 22.04
N GLY A 94 6.69 6.67 22.30
CA GLY A 94 5.97 5.82 23.24
C GLY A 94 4.65 5.27 22.71
N ARG A 95 4.43 5.29 21.39
CA ARG A 95 3.25 4.69 20.73
C ARG A 95 3.62 3.47 19.92
N THR A 96 2.71 2.51 19.88
CA THR A 96 2.83 1.32 19.04
C THR A 96 1.86 1.42 17.87
N THR A 97 2.28 0.91 16.73
CA THR A 97 1.43 0.76 15.54
C THR A 97 1.07 -0.72 15.38
N THR A 98 -0.02 -0.99 14.70
CA THR A 98 -0.33 -2.34 14.23
C THR A 98 0.15 -2.45 12.80
N SER A 99 0.88 -3.53 12.48
CA SER A 99 1.29 -3.79 11.11
C SER A 99 0.08 -3.96 10.20
N LEU A 100 0.15 -3.37 9.01
CA LEU A 100 -0.91 -3.41 8.02
C LEU A 100 -0.86 -4.70 7.19
N ASP A 101 -2.04 -5.22 6.88
CA ASP A 101 -2.20 -6.37 6.00
C ASP A 101 -2.10 -5.93 4.53
N TRP A 102 -0.87 -5.89 4.03
CA TRP A 102 -0.61 -5.61 2.62
C TRP A 102 -1.06 -6.79 1.73
N PRO A 103 -1.65 -6.51 0.55
CA PRO A 103 -2.07 -7.57 -0.35
C PRO A 103 -0.86 -8.43 -0.77
N PHE A 104 -0.96 -9.73 -0.54
CA PHE A 104 0.07 -10.69 -0.94
C PHE A 104 0.12 -10.79 -2.47
N SER A 105 1.33 -10.86 -3.00
CA SER A 105 1.57 -11.38 -4.34
C SER A 105 0.96 -12.76 -4.43
N ILE A 106 0.12 -13.00 -5.43
CA ILE A 106 -0.20 -14.36 -5.85
C ILE A 106 1.10 -14.90 -6.42
N GLU A 107 1.88 -15.56 -5.57
CA GLU A 107 3.01 -16.35 -6.02
C GLU A 107 2.46 -17.36 -7.03
N SER A 108 2.96 -17.26 -8.26
CA SER A 108 2.67 -18.19 -9.36
C SER A 108 3.43 -19.49 -9.18
#